data_AF-A0A955DT18-F1
#
_entry.id   AF-A0A955DT18-F1
#
_cell.length_a   1.000
_cell.length_b   1.000
_cell.length_c   1.000
_cell.angle_alpha   90.00
_cell.angle_beta   90.00
_cell.angle_gamma   90.00
#
_symmetry.space_group_name_H-M   'P 1'
#
loop_
_entity.id
_entity.type
_entity.pdbx_description
1 polymer ?
#
loop_
_entity_poly.entity_id
_entity_poly.type
_entity_poly.pdbx_seq_one_letter_code
_entity_poly.pdbx_strand_id
1 'polypeptide(L)'
;MVVGVPCMAAIQPAPARDLSGSTEWRRHTWGGQATLTRTGEGEASEFQVSSTDGADSGWTITVPVTPGRLYRLSGQIRTRDLRPDTGRGALLNVHTLDGARTRALTGTTDWTPVETLFHTGDRSEVMVICLFGGWGQSRGRAWYRDIHLEEIDLANARPEIVIDANVERDPMSELIYGQFIEHMGRCIYGGIWAEMLEDRKFSFPITATFNPYHRFVDTDFPAIGASPWEIVGDASKVTMVRDDAFVGDHTPLLADGSGIRQHRLAVEAGERYDGYVWIRASSGTPVVAIGVSGLEKDHVAHWAAGKAYVKQSFSFTAPRDDEDVTLTISVQGGDAFIGTVSLMPSDNVKGMRADTLALLKQLDAPIYRWPGGNFVSGYDWRDGVGDRDRRPPRTNPAWSGVEHNDFGMHEFIEFCRLLDTEPLITINMGFEGAFSAEAEMEYANATEGYWAEMRAANGAPEPFDVKTWCIGNEMWGEWQLGFMSPEDYQRKHNWVVKRLRDRFGDFVAIASGDAGPWSEGLLRHSSGFMDLIAEHFYDQVRSDVAEHVRQVPESIRGKVAYHRSTQRSMPHLEGRTIPIAMTEWNYWYGPHLYGELGTVYFLKDALGIAAGIHEYARSSDIV
;
A
#
# COMPACT_ATOMS: atom_id res chain seq x y z
N MET A 1 -20.82 28.62 30.04
CA MET A 1 -21.03 27.59 31.09
C MET A 1 -19.77 26.77 31.17
N VAL A 2 -19.02 26.91 32.26
CA VAL A 2 -17.86 26.06 32.56
C VAL A 2 -18.42 24.80 33.21
N VAL A 3 -18.30 23.66 32.54
CA VAL A 3 -18.62 22.36 33.14
C VAL A 3 -17.35 21.84 33.80
N GLY A 4 -17.34 21.87 35.13
CA GLY A 4 -16.26 21.32 35.94
C GLY A 4 -16.26 19.79 35.85
N VAL A 5 -15.15 19.22 35.39
CA VAL A 5 -14.84 17.81 35.56
C VAL A 5 -14.30 17.62 36.98
N PRO A 6 -14.69 16.57 37.73
CA PRO A 6 -14.18 16.36 39.07
C PRO A 6 -12.67 16.13 39.01
N CYS A 7 -11.94 16.80 39.91
CA CYS A 7 -10.53 16.57 40.15
C CYS A 7 -10.32 15.08 40.51
N MET A 8 -9.87 14.27 39.55
CA MET A 8 -9.19 13.02 39.89
C MET A 8 -7.97 13.40 40.73
N ALA A 9 -7.80 12.74 41.87
CA ALA A 9 -6.64 12.92 42.71
C ALA A 9 -5.38 12.79 41.85
N ALA A 10 -4.55 13.83 41.84
CA ALA A 10 -3.25 13.78 41.18
C ALA A 10 -2.44 12.63 41.79
N ILE A 11 -2.32 11.54 41.06
CA ILE A 11 -1.33 10.51 41.35
C ILE A 11 0.01 11.20 41.08
N GLN A 12 0.73 11.56 42.14
CA GLN A 12 2.09 12.07 42.01
C GLN A 12 2.92 11.03 41.24
N PRO A 13 3.78 11.43 40.29
CA PRO A 13 4.69 10.50 39.63
C PRO A 13 5.50 9.74 40.69
N ALA A 14 5.65 8.44 40.49
CA ALA A 14 6.50 7.64 41.37
C ALA A 14 7.93 8.22 41.30
N PRO A 15 8.60 8.47 42.44
CA PRO A 15 9.97 8.99 42.44
C PRO A 15 10.89 8.02 41.69
N ALA A 16 11.93 8.56 41.04
CA ALA A 16 12.96 7.77 40.37
C ALA A 16 13.44 6.64 41.31
N ARG A 17 13.25 5.40 40.87
CA ARG A 17 13.57 4.21 41.66
C ARG A 17 15.00 3.79 41.34
N ASP A 18 15.91 3.92 42.31
CA ASP A 18 17.22 3.27 42.22
C ASP A 18 17.05 1.75 42.35
N LEU A 19 17.42 1.05 41.29
CA LEU A 19 17.40 -0.41 41.23
C LEU A 19 18.71 -1.01 41.75
N SER A 20 19.81 -0.25 41.81
CA SER A 20 21.14 -0.73 42.17
C SER A 20 21.16 -1.37 43.55
N GLY A 21 20.45 -0.78 44.52
CA GLY A 21 20.33 -1.29 45.88
C GLY A 21 19.46 -2.53 46.07
N SER A 22 18.67 -2.95 45.07
CA SER A 22 17.74 -4.06 45.23
C SER A 22 18.46 -5.38 45.52
N THR A 23 17.89 -6.23 46.36
CA THR A 23 18.35 -7.61 46.61
C THR A 23 17.75 -8.62 45.63
N GLU A 24 16.85 -8.17 44.74
CA GLU A 24 16.10 -9.01 43.81
C GLU A 24 16.86 -9.34 42.52
N TRP A 25 18.00 -8.70 42.28
CA TRP A 25 18.84 -9.01 41.12
C TRP A 25 19.20 -10.50 41.04
N ARG A 26 19.11 -11.06 39.83
CA ARG A 26 19.45 -12.43 39.50
C ARG A 26 20.54 -12.45 38.44
N ARG A 27 21.32 -13.53 38.41
CA ARG A 27 22.31 -13.79 37.36
C ARG A 27 21.64 -14.62 36.28
N HIS A 28 21.86 -14.27 35.03
CA HIS A 28 21.33 -15.02 33.90
C HIS A 28 22.41 -15.20 32.83
N THR A 29 22.48 -16.39 32.23
CA THR A 29 23.38 -16.69 31.11
C THR A 29 22.58 -17.37 30.01
N TRP A 30 22.49 -16.74 28.85
CA TRP A 30 21.79 -17.27 27.68
C TRP A 30 22.72 -18.09 26.79
N GLY A 31 24.01 -17.74 26.74
CA GLY A 31 25.00 -18.48 25.97
C GLY A 31 26.42 -18.26 26.46
N GLY A 32 27.28 -19.27 26.27
CA GLY A 32 28.69 -19.21 26.66
C GLY A 32 28.92 -19.32 28.17
N GLN A 33 30.05 -18.79 28.64
CA GLN A 33 30.47 -18.86 30.06
C GLN A 33 30.89 -17.49 30.57
N ALA A 34 30.26 -17.03 31.65
CA ALA A 34 30.54 -15.73 32.26
C ALA A 34 30.69 -15.84 33.78
N THR A 35 31.54 -14.98 34.34
CA THR A 35 31.61 -14.73 35.78
C THR A 35 30.87 -13.44 36.10
N LEU A 36 29.91 -13.52 37.02
CA LEU A 36 29.09 -12.39 37.45
C LEU A 36 29.34 -12.12 38.94
N THR A 37 29.82 -10.93 39.25
CA THR A 37 30.10 -10.49 40.62
C THR A 37 29.39 -9.18 40.91
N ARG A 38 28.86 -9.03 42.13
CA ARG A 38 28.32 -7.77 42.64
C ARG A 38 29.22 -7.31 43.78
N THR A 39 29.59 -6.04 43.76
CA THR A 39 30.41 -5.39 44.80
C THR A 39 29.70 -4.16 45.33
N GLY A 40 29.98 -3.74 46.56
CA GLY A 40 29.26 -2.65 47.22
C GLY A 40 27.92 -3.09 47.85
N GLU A 41 27.27 -2.18 48.57
CA GLU A 41 25.97 -2.39 49.23
C GLU A 41 25.04 -1.20 48.94
N GLY A 42 23.73 -1.46 48.87
CA GLY A 42 22.74 -0.41 48.59
C GLY A 42 22.98 0.28 47.25
N GLU A 43 22.77 1.59 47.21
CA GLU A 43 22.91 2.44 46.01
C GLU A 43 24.33 2.41 45.41
N ALA A 44 25.35 2.06 46.22
CA ALA A 44 26.74 1.91 45.76
C ALA A 44 27.05 0.53 45.11
N SER A 45 26.02 -0.24 44.74
CA SER A 45 26.20 -1.56 44.12
C SER A 45 26.74 -1.44 42.70
N GLU A 46 27.86 -2.12 42.43
CA GLU A 46 28.40 -2.31 41.09
C GLU A 46 28.21 -3.77 40.64
N PHE A 47 27.59 -3.96 39.48
CA PHE A 47 27.38 -5.25 38.85
C PHE A 47 28.45 -5.46 37.79
N GLN A 48 29.21 -6.55 37.89
CA GLN A 48 30.21 -6.91 36.90
C GLN A 48 29.77 -8.17 36.15
N VAL A 49 30.07 -8.20 34.85
CA VAL A 49 30.07 -9.41 34.02
C VAL A 49 31.40 -9.52 33.29
N SER A 50 31.99 -10.72 33.26
CA SER A 50 33.25 -10.98 32.54
C SER A 50 33.26 -12.34 31.87
N SER A 51 33.83 -12.42 30.67
CA SER A 51 34.03 -13.69 29.96
C SER A 51 35.34 -13.67 29.14
N THR A 52 36.09 -14.76 29.19
CA THR A 52 37.27 -14.97 28.34
C THR A 52 36.90 -15.67 27.04
N ASP A 53 35.95 -16.60 27.08
CA ASP A 53 35.64 -17.49 25.96
C ASP A 53 34.49 -16.97 25.09
N GLY A 54 33.72 -16.02 25.61
CA GLY A 54 32.54 -15.45 24.98
C GLY A 54 31.29 -15.77 25.79
N ALA A 55 30.45 -14.78 26.05
CA ALA A 55 29.17 -14.99 26.71
C ALA A 55 28.09 -13.99 26.28
N ASP A 56 26.85 -14.45 26.34
CA ASP A 56 25.64 -13.63 26.38
C ASP A 56 25.00 -13.85 27.75
N SER A 57 25.18 -12.88 28.65
CA SER A 57 24.90 -13.01 30.07
C SER A 57 24.65 -11.66 30.71
N GLY A 58 23.99 -11.61 31.86
CA GLY A 58 23.65 -10.35 32.49
C GLY A 58 23.07 -10.50 33.88
N TRP A 59 22.90 -9.35 34.51
CA TRP A 59 22.10 -9.23 35.72
C TRP A 59 20.68 -8.84 35.33
N THR A 60 19.69 -9.49 35.91
CA THR A 60 18.27 -9.23 35.63
C THR A 60 17.51 -8.86 36.90
N ILE A 61 16.53 -7.96 36.79
CA ILE A 61 15.57 -7.65 37.84
C ILE A 61 14.21 -7.40 37.22
N THR A 62 13.16 -7.98 37.80
CA THR A 62 11.77 -7.67 37.42
C THR A 62 11.24 -6.58 38.35
N VAL A 63 10.70 -5.52 37.77
CA VAL A 63 10.22 -4.36 38.51
C VAL A 63 8.78 -4.02 38.10
N PRO A 64 7.88 -3.76 39.06
CA PRO A 64 6.55 -3.27 38.76
C PRO A 64 6.63 -1.90 38.07
N VAL A 65 5.75 -1.69 37.11
CA VAL A 65 5.56 -0.43 36.39
C VAL A 65 4.07 -0.16 36.22
N THR A 66 3.72 1.10 36.00
CA THR A 66 2.34 1.46 35.68
C THR A 66 2.06 1.20 34.19
N PRO A 67 1.02 0.43 33.83
CA PRO A 67 0.62 0.28 32.43
C PRO A 67 0.30 1.62 31.75
N GLY A 68 0.66 1.75 30.49
CA GLY A 68 0.38 2.90 29.63
C GLY A 68 1.20 4.15 29.98
N ARG A 69 2.38 3.99 30.59
CA ARG A 69 3.24 5.10 31.02
C ARG A 69 4.61 5.04 30.33
N LEU A 70 5.20 6.21 30.15
CA LEU A 70 6.57 6.36 29.67
C LEU A 70 7.54 6.26 30.84
N TYR A 71 8.58 5.45 30.70
CA TYR A 71 9.65 5.33 31.67
C TYR A 71 11.01 5.60 31.03
N ARG A 72 11.94 6.13 31.83
CA ARG A 72 13.37 6.22 31.52
C ARG A 72 14.12 5.15 32.32
N LEU A 73 14.82 4.27 31.61
CA LEU A 73 15.85 3.41 32.18
C LEU A 73 17.21 4.07 31.94
N SER A 74 17.96 4.32 33.01
CA SER A 74 19.29 4.94 32.92
C SER A 74 20.30 4.23 33.82
N GLY A 75 21.58 4.44 33.53
CA GLY A 75 22.67 4.04 34.39
C GLY A 75 24.04 4.34 33.81
N GLN A 76 25.09 3.82 34.44
CA GLN A 76 26.45 3.97 33.95
C GLN A 76 27.04 2.62 33.59
N ILE A 77 27.73 2.56 32.45
CA ILE A 77 28.45 1.38 31.98
C ILE A 77 29.92 1.72 31.82
N ARG A 78 30.80 0.83 32.31
CA ARG A 78 32.24 0.86 32.05
C ARG A 78 32.65 -0.46 31.42
N THR A 79 33.53 -0.44 30.42
CA THR A 79 34.02 -1.66 29.76
C THR A 79 35.54 -1.73 29.78
N ARG A 80 36.08 -2.95 29.80
CA ARG A 80 37.53 -3.19 29.65
C ARG A 80 37.76 -4.33 28.68
N ASP A 81 38.51 -4.02 27.63
CA ASP A 81 38.89 -4.96 26.57
C ASP A 81 37.67 -5.71 26.00
N LEU A 82 36.51 -5.05 25.95
CA LEU A 82 35.26 -5.68 25.58
C LEU A 82 35.19 -5.85 24.06
N ARG A 83 35.10 -7.09 23.59
CA ARG A 83 35.04 -7.41 22.17
C ARG A 83 33.67 -8.06 21.87
N PRO A 84 32.82 -7.41 21.07
CA PRO A 84 31.62 -8.06 20.55
C PRO A 84 32.07 -9.09 19.50
N ASP A 85 31.89 -10.38 19.79
CA ASP A 85 32.17 -11.43 18.81
C ASP A 85 30.96 -11.54 17.87
N THR A 86 29.90 -12.24 18.30
CA THR A 86 28.62 -12.30 17.59
C THR A 86 27.55 -11.39 18.19
N GLY A 87 27.83 -10.79 19.35
CA GLY A 87 26.94 -9.88 20.06
C GLY A 87 27.15 -8.40 19.72
N ARG A 88 26.51 -7.52 20.50
CA ARG A 88 26.56 -6.06 20.36
C ARG A 88 27.50 -5.37 21.36
N GLY A 89 27.78 -5.99 22.50
CA GLY A 89 28.61 -5.44 23.57
C GLY A 89 27.90 -5.38 24.92
N ALA A 90 28.17 -4.32 25.70
CA ALA A 90 27.52 -4.08 27.00
C ALA A 90 26.45 -2.99 26.88
N LEU A 91 25.22 -3.24 27.37
CA LEU A 91 24.10 -2.29 27.33
C LEU A 91 23.12 -2.51 28.49
N LEU A 92 22.20 -1.57 28.70
CA LEU A 92 20.97 -1.80 29.46
C LEU A 92 19.82 -2.06 28.50
N ASN A 93 18.92 -2.99 28.83
CA ASN A 93 17.67 -3.15 28.10
C ASN A 93 16.51 -3.58 28.98
N VAL A 94 15.31 -3.40 28.46
CA VAL A 94 14.09 -4.01 28.98
C VAL A 94 13.77 -5.25 28.15
N HIS A 95 13.58 -6.39 28.79
CA HIS A 95 13.29 -7.65 28.12
C HIS A 95 11.94 -7.60 27.41
N THR A 96 11.85 -8.19 26.21
CA THR A 96 10.63 -8.25 25.35
C THR A 96 10.06 -6.92 24.87
N LEU A 97 10.71 -5.78 25.18
CA LEU A 97 10.39 -4.49 24.61
C LEU A 97 11.44 -4.15 23.54
N ASP A 98 11.09 -4.41 22.29
CA ASP A 98 11.94 -4.04 21.16
C ASP A 98 12.19 -2.53 21.16
N GLY A 99 13.46 -2.15 20.95
CA GLY A 99 13.90 -0.75 20.98
C GLY A 99 14.15 -0.17 22.39
N ALA A 100 13.66 -0.78 23.47
CA ALA A 100 13.90 -0.34 24.85
C ALA A 100 15.30 -0.74 25.36
N ARG A 101 16.35 -0.17 24.74
CA ARG A 101 17.75 -0.47 25.04
C ARG A 101 18.66 0.72 24.82
N THR A 102 19.73 0.79 25.60
CA THR A 102 20.77 1.80 25.41
C THR A 102 21.67 1.46 24.23
N ARG A 103 22.47 2.44 23.78
CA ARG A 103 23.61 2.16 22.89
C ARG A 103 24.53 1.12 23.55
N ALA A 104 24.98 0.14 22.79
CA ALA A 104 25.97 -0.81 23.25
C ALA A 104 27.36 -0.19 23.31
N LEU A 105 28.10 -0.48 24.38
CA LEU A 105 29.50 -0.09 24.56
C LEU A 105 30.42 -1.28 24.28
N THR A 106 31.54 -0.99 23.62
CA THR A 106 32.58 -1.94 23.22
C THR A 106 33.96 -1.34 23.50
N GLY A 107 35.01 -2.14 23.40
CA GLY A 107 36.38 -1.74 23.71
C GLY A 107 36.59 -1.45 25.19
N THR A 108 37.50 -0.50 25.47
CA THR A 108 37.76 0.00 26.82
C THR A 108 37.17 1.40 26.93
N THR A 109 36.26 1.58 27.88
CA THR A 109 35.57 2.84 28.15
C THR A 109 35.70 3.16 29.64
N ASP A 110 35.67 4.44 29.99
CA ASP A 110 35.39 4.83 31.37
C ASP A 110 33.88 4.79 31.64
N TRP A 111 33.47 5.05 32.88
CA TRP A 111 32.05 5.16 33.24
C TRP A 111 31.32 6.12 32.32
N THR A 112 30.47 5.55 31.48
CA THR A 112 29.73 6.26 30.45
C THR A 112 28.24 6.23 30.82
N PRO A 113 27.58 7.39 30.96
CA PRO A 113 26.15 7.42 31.20
C PRO A 113 25.40 6.90 29.97
N VAL A 114 24.36 6.12 30.22
CA VAL A 114 23.50 5.54 29.21
C VAL A 114 22.05 5.65 29.66
N GLU A 115 21.15 5.89 28.71
CA GLU A 115 19.71 5.90 28.98
C GLU A 115 18.91 5.43 27.77
N THR A 116 17.68 4.99 28.03
CA THR A 116 16.67 4.69 27.03
C THR A 116 15.30 5.01 27.60
N LEU A 117 14.41 5.49 26.73
CA LEU A 117 12.99 5.64 27.05
C LEU A 117 12.23 4.41 26.55
N PHE A 118 11.16 4.03 27.25
CA PHE A 118 10.25 2.99 26.80
C PHE A 118 8.84 3.21 27.35
N HIS A 119 7.83 2.82 26.57
CA HIS A 119 6.45 2.78 27.05
C HIS A 119 6.17 1.40 27.63
N THR A 120 5.39 1.32 28.71
CA THR A 120 5.09 0.04 29.36
C THR A 120 4.04 -0.78 28.61
N GLY A 121 3.26 -0.13 27.73
CA GLY A 121 2.13 -0.77 27.06
C GLY A 121 1.10 -1.23 28.08
N ASP A 122 0.60 -2.45 27.96
CA ASP A 122 -0.33 -3.07 28.92
C ASP A 122 0.37 -3.71 30.14
N ARG A 123 1.71 -3.66 30.19
CA ARG A 123 2.49 -4.38 31.20
C ARG A 123 2.43 -3.69 32.56
N SER A 124 2.22 -4.50 33.60
CA SER A 124 2.32 -4.09 35.01
C SER A 124 3.70 -4.36 35.62
N GLU A 125 4.59 -5.04 34.89
CA GLU A 125 5.98 -5.27 35.28
C GLU A 125 6.88 -5.36 34.04
N VAL A 126 8.16 -5.05 34.23
CA VAL A 126 9.19 -5.19 33.21
C VAL A 126 10.44 -5.81 33.77
N MET A 127 11.18 -6.58 32.95
CA MET A 127 12.49 -7.11 33.34
C MET A 127 13.60 -6.22 32.78
N VAL A 128 14.31 -5.53 33.67
CA VAL A 128 15.51 -4.76 33.35
C VAL A 128 16.71 -5.69 33.34
N ILE A 129 17.57 -5.53 32.34
CA ILE A 129 18.78 -6.33 32.17
C ILE A 129 20.00 -5.42 32.02
N CYS A 130 21.02 -5.66 32.84
CA CYS A 130 22.39 -5.21 32.61
C CYS A 130 23.10 -6.26 31.73
N LEU A 131 23.06 -6.08 30.42
CA LEU A 131 23.33 -7.12 29.43
C LEU A 131 24.76 -7.03 28.88
N PHE A 132 25.50 -8.12 29.00
CA PHE A 132 26.82 -8.35 28.39
C PHE A 132 26.70 -9.38 27.28
N GLY A 133 27.10 -9.04 26.06
CA GLY A 133 26.82 -9.84 24.87
C GLY A 133 25.88 -9.07 23.97
N GLY A 134 24.57 -9.19 24.20
CA GLY A 134 23.56 -8.47 23.44
C GLY A 134 23.06 -9.26 22.24
N TRP A 135 22.31 -10.33 22.50
CA TRP A 135 21.80 -11.28 21.50
C TRP A 135 22.91 -11.97 20.69
N GLY A 136 23.99 -12.32 21.39
CA GLY A 136 25.22 -12.86 20.83
C GLY A 136 26.37 -12.70 21.82
N GLN A 137 27.49 -13.38 21.57
CA GLN A 137 28.56 -13.49 22.55
C GLN A 137 29.51 -12.28 22.52
N SER A 138 29.97 -11.86 23.69
CA SER A 138 31.08 -10.91 23.86
C SER A 138 32.16 -11.46 24.79
N ARG A 139 33.40 -11.00 24.64
CA ARG A 139 34.53 -11.26 25.55
C ARG A 139 34.98 -9.97 26.22
N GLY A 140 35.69 -10.09 27.35
CA GLY A 140 36.19 -8.96 28.13
C GLY A 140 35.40 -8.73 29.42
N ARG A 141 35.28 -7.47 29.84
CA ARG A 141 34.61 -7.08 31.10
C ARG A 141 33.69 -5.88 30.92
N ALA A 142 32.55 -5.91 31.60
CA ALA A 142 31.65 -4.78 31.78
C ALA A 142 31.26 -4.62 33.24
N TRP A 143 31.11 -3.36 33.67
CA TRP A 143 30.54 -2.98 34.96
C TRP A 143 29.34 -2.06 34.74
N TYR A 144 28.35 -2.18 35.62
CA TYR A 144 27.11 -1.43 35.62
C TYR A 144 26.86 -0.86 37.03
N ARG A 145 26.42 0.39 37.13
CA ARG A 145 26.03 1.03 38.40
C ARG A 145 25.02 2.16 38.16
N ASP A 146 24.48 2.70 39.24
CA ASP A 146 23.53 3.82 39.23
C ASP A 146 22.32 3.53 38.32
N ILE A 147 21.76 2.31 38.42
CA ILE A 147 20.66 1.85 37.56
C ILE A 147 19.35 2.43 38.09
N HIS A 148 18.77 3.37 37.36
CA HIS A 148 17.53 4.02 37.73
C HIS A 148 16.40 3.70 36.74
N LEU A 149 15.20 3.53 37.29
CA LEU A 149 13.96 3.50 36.53
C LEU A 149 13.05 4.62 37.02
N GLU A 150 12.72 5.54 36.12
CA GLU A 150 11.94 6.74 36.41
C GLU A 150 10.70 6.80 35.53
N GLU A 151 9.52 7.00 36.13
CA GLU A 151 8.31 7.30 35.37
C GLU A 151 8.37 8.75 34.87
N ILE A 152 8.23 8.94 33.56
CA ILE A 152 8.20 10.27 32.96
C ILE A 152 6.76 10.77 32.92
N ASP A 153 6.48 11.79 33.73
CA ASP A 153 5.19 12.46 33.72
C ASP A 153 5.04 13.35 32.48
N LEU A 154 4.52 12.75 31.41
CA LEU A 154 4.21 13.47 30.18
C LEU A 154 3.11 14.53 30.36
N ALA A 155 2.25 14.43 31.38
CA ALA A 155 1.18 15.40 31.59
C ALA A 155 1.73 16.75 32.12
N ASN A 156 2.88 16.72 32.78
CA ASN A 156 3.58 17.91 33.28
C ASN A 156 4.87 18.23 32.50
N ALA A 157 5.24 17.40 31.53
CA ALA A 157 6.35 17.69 30.63
C ALA A 157 6.05 18.97 29.83
N ARG A 158 7.02 19.89 29.81
CA ARG A 158 6.98 21.05 28.92
C ARG A 158 7.90 20.76 27.75
N PRO A 159 7.40 20.19 26.64
CA PRO A 159 8.24 19.96 25.48
C PRO A 159 8.79 21.29 24.99
N GLU A 160 10.10 21.36 24.81
CA GLU A 160 10.78 22.48 24.18
C GLU A 160 11.16 22.09 22.76
N ILE A 161 10.83 22.94 21.79
CA ILE A 161 11.25 22.78 20.41
C ILE A 161 12.28 23.87 20.15
N VAL A 162 13.52 23.44 19.89
CA VAL A 162 14.60 24.32 19.46
C VAL A 162 14.75 24.19 17.95
N ILE A 163 14.65 25.31 17.24
CA ILE A 163 14.89 25.39 15.79
C ILE A 163 16.24 26.06 15.59
N ASP A 164 17.21 25.34 15.04
CA ASP A 164 18.48 25.93 14.63
C ASP A 164 18.38 26.51 13.22
N ALA A 165 18.15 27.82 13.14
CA ALA A 165 18.02 28.53 11.87
C ALA A 165 19.37 28.68 11.12
N ASN A 166 20.50 28.22 11.67
CA ASN A 166 21.80 28.25 11.00
C ASN A 166 22.14 26.94 10.27
N VAL A 167 21.31 25.90 10.43
CA VAL A 167 21.49 24.61 9.75
C VAL A 167 20.54 24.53 8.56
N GLU A 168 21.08 24.79 7.37
CA GLU A 168 20.39 24.53 6.11
C GLU A 168 20.61 23.07 5.70
N ARG A 169 19.55 22.41 5.22
CA ARG A 169 19.57 21.05 4.66
C ARG A 169 19.11 21.10 3.21
N ASP A 170 19.36 20.01 2.49
CA ASP A 170 18.86 19.88 1.12
C ASP A 170 17.32 20.03 1.10
N PRO A 171 16.76 20.64 0.03
CA PRO A 171 15.33 20.76 -0.12
C PRO A 171 14.65 19.39 -0.10
N MET A 172 13.51 19.31 0.59
CA MET A 172 12.67 18.11 0.54
C MET A 172 12.09 17.97 -0.87
N SER A 173 12.16 16.75 -1.43
CA SER A 173 11.53 16.45 -2.70
C SER A 173 10.03 16.80 -2.65
N GLU A 174 9.53 17.46 -3.69
CA GLU A 174 8.09 17.69 -3.83
C GLU A 174 7.33 16.37 -3.97
N LEU A 175 8.01 15.28 -4.38
CA LEU A 175 7.43 13.94 -4.57
C LEU A 175 7.44 13.08 -3.29
N ILE A 176 7.82 13.63 -2.13
CA ILE A 176 8.01 12.87 -0.88
C ILE A 176 6.73 12.18 -0.39
N TYR A 177 5.55 12.70 -0.76
CA TYR A 177 4.24 12.17 -0.38
C TYR A 177 3.40 11.88 -1.62
N GLY A 178 3.56 10.69 -2.21
CA GLY A 178 2.74 10.24 -3.34
C GLY A 178 1.55 9.37 -2.94
N GLN A 179 0.75 8.99 -3.93
CA GLN A 179 -0.35 8.03 -3.78
C GLN A 179 -0.14 6.80 -4.66
N PHE A 180 -0.74 5.69 -4.25
CA PHE A 180 -0.69 4.42 -4.96
C PHE A 180 -2.12 3.96 -5.26
N ILE A 181 -2.38 3.65 -6.53
CA ILE A 181 -3.65 3.09 -6.98
C ILE A 181 -3.42 1.81 -7.79
N GLU A 182 -4.33 0.88 -7.60
CA GLU A 182 -4.31 -0.43 -8.23
C GLU A 182 -5.75 -0.83 -8.59
N HIS A 183 -5.89 -1.72 -9.56
CA HIS A 183 -7.13 -2.40 -9.88
C HIS A 183 -7.46 -3.44 -8.79
N MET A 184 -7.68 -2.96 -7.56
CA MET A 184 -7.87 -3.75 -6.35
C MET A 184 -9.13 -3.29 -5.62
N GLY A 185 -10.00 -4.25 -5.28
CA GLY A 185 -11.26 -3.98 -4.60
C GLY A 185 -12.05 -2.87 -5.28
N ARG A 186 -12.38 -1.81 -4.54
CA ARG A 186 -13.13 -0.65 -5.03
C ARG A 186 -12.30 0.61 -5.26
N CYS A 187 -10.98 0.49 -5.36
CA CYS A 187 -10.09 1.64 -5.56
C CYS A 187 -10.42 2.36 -6.87
N ILE A 188 -10.38 1.64 -8.00
CA ILE A 188 -10.70 2.18 -9.32
C ILE A 188 -12.19 1.98 -9.61
N TYR A 189 -12.65 0.74 -9.77
CA TYR A 189 -14.05 0.45 -10.09
C TYR A 189 -14.93 0.58 -8.85
N GLY A 190 -15.97 1.43 -8.93
CA GLY A 190 -16.80 1.77 -7.78
C GLY A 190 -16.18 2.82 -6.85
N GLY A 191 -15.01 3.37 -7.19
CA GLY A 191 -14.28 4.41 -6.44
C GLY A 191 -13.90 5.61 -7.31
N ILE A 192 -12.78 5.54 -8.03
CA ILE A 192 -12.33 6.60 -8.95
C ILE A 192 -13.18 6.62 -10.23
N TRP A 193 -13.49 5.47 -10.80
CA TRP A 193 -14.23 5.34 -12.06
C TRP A 193 -15.74 5.29 -11.80
N ALA A 194 -16.51 6.04 -12.59
CA ALA A 194 -17.93 6.30 -12.35
C ALA A 194 -18.88 5.24 -12.91
N GLU A 195 -18.37 4.21 -13.59
CA GLU A 195 -19.21 3.11 -14.06
C GLU A 195 -19.90 2.41 -12.89
N MET A 196 -21.22 2.31 -12.99
CA MET A 196 -22.05 1.71 -11.95
C MET A 196 -22.30 0.23 -12.19
N LEU A 197 -22.22 -0.23 -13.44
CA LEU A 197 -22.50 -1.63 -13.79
C LEU A 197 -21.29 -2.52 -13.57
N GLU A 198 -21.48 -3.59 -12.81
CA GLU A 198 -20.56 -4.71 -12.74
C GLU A 198 -20.72 -5.61 -13.97
N ASP A 199 -19.62 -6.26 -14.37
CA ASP A 199 -19.54 -7.13 -15.55
C ASP A 199 -20.26 -6.58 -16.81
N ARG A 200 -20.07 -5.28 -17.08
CA ARG A 200 -20.75 -4.55 -18.16
C ARG A 200 -20.45 -5.02 -19.60
N LYS A 201 -19.46 -5.93 -19.73
CA LYS A 201 -19.02 -6.58 -20.99
C LYS A 201 -19.36 -8.08 -21.02
N PHE A 202 -20.10 -8.57 -20.03
CA PHE A 202 -20.53 -9.97 -19.90
C PHE A 202 -19.37 -10.97 -19.92
N SER A 203 -18.30 -10.71 -19.18
CA SER A 203 -17.20 -11.65 -19.01
C SER A 203 -17.68 -12.98 -18.42
N PHE A 204 -18.59 -12.94 -17.46
CA PHE A 204 -19.22 -14.14 -16.94
C PHE A 204 -20.42 -14.55 -17.81
N PRO A 205 -20.64 -15.86 -18.01
CA PRO A 205 -21.85 -16.31 -18.66
C PRO A 205 -23.08 -16.03 -17.77
N ILE A 206 -24.15 -15.53 -18.38
CA ILE A 206 -25.45 -15.39 -17.71
C ILE A 206 -26.09 -16.78 -17.64
N THR A 207 -26.48 -17.22 -16.44
CA THR A 207 -27.04 -18.57 -16.23
C THR A 207 -28.40 -18.52 -15.54
N ALA A 208 -29.13 -19.65 -15.54
CA ALA A 208 -30.42 -19.77 -14.87
C ALA A 208 -30.35 -19.57 -13.35
N THR A 209 -29.18 -19.83 -12.75
CA THR A 209 -28.97 -19.63 -11.31
C THR A 209 -28.35 -18.25 -11.08
N PHE A 210 -29.10 -17.37 -10.44
CA PHE A 210 -28.59 -16.07 -10.04
C PHE A 210 -27.92 -16.16 -8.67
N ASN A 211 -26.59 -16.19 -8.66
CA ASN A 211 -25.75 -16.16 -7.46
C ASN A 211 -24.39 -15.50 -7.78
N PRO A 212 -24.36 -14.17 -7.96
CA PRO A 212 -23.17 -13.48 -8.47
C PRO A 212 -22.04 -13.35 -7.44
N TYR A 213 -22.37 -13.25 -6.16
CA TYR A 213 -21.43 -12.87 -5.12
C TYR A 213 -20.79 -14.09 -4.46
N HIS A 214 -19.47 -14.22 -4.58
CA HIS A 214 -18.72 -15.38 -4.07
C HIS A 214 -17.67 -15.01 -3.01
N ARG A 215 -17.34 -13.73 -2.84
CA ARG A 215 -16.39 -13.23 -1.84
C ARG A 215 -16.94 -11.98 -1.16
N PHE A 216 -16.54 -11.76 0.09
CA PHE A 216 -17.03 -10.64 0.91
C PHE A 216 -18.57 -10.58 1.01
N VAL A 217 -19.22 -11.75 0.99
CA VAL A 217 -20.69 -11.89 0.91
C VAL A 217 -21.44 -11.36 2.13
N ASP A 218 -20.77 -11.27 3.28
CA ASP A 218 -21.33 -10.74 4.54
C ASP A 218 -21.05 -9.23 4.72
N THR A 219 -20.74 -8.51 3.64
CA THR A 219 -20.46 -7.06 3.65
C THR A 219 -21.39 -6.34 2.69
N ASP A 220 -21.52 -5.02 2.83
CA ASP A 220 -22.29 -4.18 1.90
C ASP A 220 -21.64 -4.13 0.50
N PHE A 221 -20.39 -4.57 0.36
CA PHE A 221 -19.60 -4.51 -0.87
C PHE A 221 -19.04 -5.88 -1.27
N PRO A 222 -19.91 -6.86 -1.58
CA PRO A 222 -19.46 -8.17 -2.01
C PRO A 222 -18.76 -8.10 -3.38
N ALA A 223 -17.85 -9.04 -3.61
CA ALA A 223 -17.18 -9.17 -4.90
C ALA A 223 -17.83 -10.28 -5.75
N ILE A 224 -18.03 -9.97 -7.03
CA ILE A 224 -18.59 -10.92 -7.99
C ILE A 224 -17.61 -12.07 -8.29
N GLY A 225 -18.16 -13.28 -8.39
CA GLY A 225 -17.51 -14.47 -8.91
C GLY A 225 -18.36 -15.24 -9.94
N ALA A 226 -19.52 -14.68 -10.30
CA ALA A 226 -20.37 -15.10 -11.40
C ALA A 226 -21.11 -13.87 -11.97
N SER A 227 -21.89 -14.05 -13.04
CA SER A 227 -22.59 -12.95 -13.71
C SER A 227 -23.53 -12.20 -12.75
N PRO A 228 -23.37 -10.87 -12.58
CA PRO A 228 -24.29 -10.01 -11.85
C PRO A 228 -25.59 -9.73 -12.62
N TRP A 229 -25.69 -10.20 -13.86
CA TRP A 229 -26.93 -10.14 -14.64
C TRP A 229 -27.82 -11.35 -14.32
N GLU A 230 -29.05 -11.07 -13.88
CA GLU A 230 -30.12 -12.04 -13.67
C GLU A 230 -30.99 -12.16 -14.94
N ILE A 231 -31.43 -13.36 -15.29
CA ILE A 231 -32.38 -13.58 -16.39
C ILE A 231 -33.79 -13.17 -15.98
N VAL A 232 -34.46 -12.44 -16.86
CA VAL A 232 -35.90 -12.15 -16.78
C VAL A 232 -36.65 -13.06 -17.74
N GLY A 233 -37.49 -13.95 -17.20
CA GLY A 233 -38.32 -14.87 -17.96
C GLY A 233 -37.72 -16.27 -18.10
N ASP A 234 -37.90 -16.89 -19.26
CA ASP A 234 -37.45 -18.27 -19.52
C ASP A 234 -35.93 -18.32 -19.77
N ALA A 235 -35.21 -19.03 -18.91
CA ALA A 235 -33.75 -19.16 -19.01
C ALA A 235 -33.26 -19.79 -20.32
N SER A 236 -34.08 -20.60 -21.00
CA SER A 236 -33.74 -21.17 -22.31
C SER A 236 -33.67 -20.12 -23.43
N LYS A 237 -34.17 -18.91 -23.17
CA LYS A 237 -34.19 -17.78 -24.12
C LYS A 237 -32.99 -16.83 -23.99
N VAL A 238 -32.08 -17.09 -23.05
CA VAL A 238 -30.83 -16.33 -22.90
C VAL A 238 -29.67 -17.27 -23.17
N THR A 239 -28.87 -16.96 -24.20
CA THR A 239 -27.73 -17.80 -24.60
C THR A 239 -26.47 -16.96 -24.72
N MET A 240 -25.34 -17.48 -24.26
CA MET A 240 -24.03 -16.84 -24.46
C MET A 240 -23.41 -17.33 -25.76
N VAL A 241 -23.28 -16.44 -26.75
CA VAL A 241 -22.83 -16.76 -28.11
C VAL A 241 -21.38 -16.31 -28.30
N ARG A 242 -20.52 -17.21 -28.77
CA ARG A 242 -19.09 -16.97 -29.00
C ARG A 242 -18.81 -16.39 -30.40
N ASP A 243 -19.56 -16.86 -31.40
CA ASP A 243 -19.39 -16.43 -32.78
C ASP A 243 -19.80 -14.95 -32.93
N ASP A 244 -18.89 -14.12 -33.46
CA ASP A 244 -19.12 -12.67 -33.65
C ASP A 244 -19.55 -11.96 -32.34
N ALA A 245 -18.97 -12.38 -31.21
CA ALA A 245 -19.14 -11.70 -29.93
C ALA A 245 -18.74 -10.22 -30.02
N PHE A 246 -19.45 -9.34 -29.32
CA PHE A 246 -19.14 -7.92 -29.34
C PHE A 246 -17.74 -7.62 -28.76
N VAL A 247 -17.42 -8.25 -27.64
CA VAL A 247 -16.13 -8.15 -26.95
C VAL A 247 -15.98 -9.36 -26.02
N GLY A 248 -14.74 -9.75 -25.69
CA GLY A 248 -14.48 -10.90 -24.81
C GLY A 248 -14.81 -12.25 -25.47
N ASP A 249 -15.08 -13.26 -24.65
CA ASP A 249 -15.25 -14.65 -25.11
C ASP A 249 -16.66 -14.94 -25.67
N HIS A 250 -17.66 -14.15 -25.29
CA HIS A 250 -19.04 -14.31 -25.71
C HIS A 250 -19.85 -13.01 -25.57
N THR A 251 -21.05 -13.00 -26.15
CA THR A 251 -22.05 -11.95 -26.00
C THR A 251 -23.42 -12.59 -25.71
N PRO A 252 -24.27 -11.99 -24.88
CA PRO A 252 -25.62 -12.50 -24.66
C PRO A 252 -26.51 -12.29 -25.90
N LEU A 253 -27.21 -13.35 -26.28
CA LEU A 253 -28.34 -13.35 -27.20
C LEU A 253 -29.63 -13.51 -26.38
N LEU A 254 -30.50 -12.53 -26.50
CA LEU A 254 -31.83 -12.53 -25.87
C LEU A 254 -32.87 -12.86 -26.95
N ALA A 255 -33.60 -13.96 -26.76
CA ALA A 255 -34.68 -14.33 -27.64
C ALA A 255 -35.97 -13.57 -27.31
N ASP A 256 -36.91 -13.54 -28.27
CA ASP A 256 -38.17 -12.84 -28.15
C ASP A 256 -38.90 -13.12 -26.80
N GLY A 257 -39.26 -12.05 -26.09
CA GLY A 257 -39.95 -12.11 -24.81
C GLY A 257 -39.07 -12.41 -23.60
N SER A 258 -37.75 -12.29 -23.72
CA SER A 258 -36.79 -12.45 -22.60
C SER A 258 -36.09 -11.14 -22.24
N GLY A 259 -35.37 -11.16 -21.12
CA GLY A 259 -34.54 -10.05 -20.70
C GLY A 259 -33.45 -10.47 -19.72
N ILE A 260 -32.65 -9.49 -19.33
CA ILE A 260 -31.65 -9.59 -18.26
C ILE A 260 -31.71 -8.32 -17.40
N ARG A 261 -31.33 -8.39 -16.12
CA ARG A 261 -31.32 -7.23 -15.23
C ARG A 261 -30.15 -7.26 -14.25
N GLN A 262 -29.74 -6.09 -13.78
CA GLN A 262 -28.75 -5.91 -12.73
C GLN A 262 -29.35 -5.06 -11.60
N HIS A 263 -29.09 -5.46 -10.35
CA HIS A 263 -29.63 -4.86 -9.13
C HIS A 263 -28.60 -3.96 -8.42
N ARG A 264 -28.97 -3.40 -7.26
CA ARG A 264 -28.06 -2.69 -6.35
C ARG A 264 -27.37 -1.47 -6.97
N LEU A 265 -28.08 -0.74 -7.82
CA LEU A 265 -27.61 0.51 -8.38
C LEU A 265 -28.05 1.65 -7.48
N ALA A 266 -27.11 2.28 -6.79
CA ALA A 266 -27.39 3.42 -5.94
C ALA A 266 -27.59 4.69 -6.76
N VAL A 267 -28.66 5.44 -6.47
CA VAL A 267 -29.00 6.72 -7.09
C VAL A 267 -29.31 7.79 -6.05
N GLU A 268 -29.06 9.04 -6.40
CA GLU A 268 -29.25 10.21 -5.55
C GLU A 268 -30.35 11.13 -6.09
N ALA A 269 -31.17 11.68 -5.20
CA ALA A 269 -32.32 12.49 -5.55
C ALA A 269 -31.90 13.74 -6.35
N GLY A 270 -32.50 13.91 -7.53
CA GLY A 270 -32.25 15.06 -8.41
C GLY A 270 -31.08 14.84 -9.37
N GLU A 271 -30.25 13.81 -9.16
CA GLU A 271 -29.13 13.52 -10.04
C GLU A 271 -29.58 12.88 -11.35
N ARG A 272 -28.87 13.23 -12.43
CA ARG A 272 -29.09 12.67 -13.76
C ARG A 272 -28.08 11.57 -14.01
N TYR A 273 -28.52 10.51 -14.69
CA TYR A 273 -27.70 9.37 -15.07
C TYR A 273 -27.78 9.18 -16.59
N ASP A 274 -26.63 9.01 -17.22
CA ASP A 274 -26.50 8.73 -18.64
C ASP A 274 -26.03 7.29 -18.84
N GLY A 275 -26.69 6.58 -19.73
CA GLY A 275 -26.37 5.19 -20.05
C GLY A 275 -26.42 4.91 -21.54
N TYR A 276 -25.87 3.76 -21.91
CA TYR A 276 -25.99 3.25 -23.27
C TYR A 276 -25.92 1.73 -23.34
N VAL A 277 -26.39 1.17 -24.44
CA VAL A 277 -26.31 -0.25 -24.77
C VAL A 277 -25.97 -0.44 -26.24
N TRP A 278 -25.08 -1.38 -26.55
CA TRP A 278 -24.87 -1.84 -27.92
C TRP A 278 -25.85 -2.94 -28.28
N ILE A 279 -26.59 -2.79 -29.37
CA ILE A 279 -27.61 -3.77 -29.79
C ILE A 279 -27.44 -4.15 -31.26
N ARG A 280 -27.70 -5.43 -31.57
CA ARG A 280 -27.76 -5.95 -32.95
C ARG A 280 -28.86 -7.00 -33.05
N ALA A 281 -29.66 -6.97 -34.10
CA ALA A 281 -30.63 -8.02 -34.38
C ALA A 281 -29.93 -9.32 -34.79
N SER A 282 -30.44 -10.44 -34.28
CA SER A 282 -30.12 -11.78 -34.74
C SER A 282 -31.22 -12.31 -35.67
N SER A 283 -32.48 -12.12 -35.29
CA SER A 283 -33.65 -12.58 -36.04
C SER A 283 -34.80 -11.58 -35.88
N GLY A 284 -35.73 -11.54 -36.84
CA GLY A 284 -36.91 -10.66 -36.78
C GLY A 284 -36.59 -9.16 -36.84
N THR A 285 -37.41 -8.35 -36.18
CA THR A 285 -37.23 -6.90 -36.02
C THR A 285 -37.31 -6.55 -34.53
N PRO A 286 -36.33 -6.99 -33.74
CA PRO A 286 -36.38 -6.90 -32.29
C PRO A 286 -36.40 -5.44 -31.85
N VAL A 287 -37.25 -5.14 -30.89
CA VAL A 287 -37.26 -3.91 -30.11
C VAL A 287 -36.58 -4.23 -28.78
N VAL A 288 -35.43 -3.62 -28.54
CA VAL A 288 -34.73 -3.70 -27.25
C VAL A 288 -35.21 -2.55 -26.39
N ALA A 289 -35.64 -2.85 -25.17
CA ALA A 289 -36.07 -1.88 -24.18
C ALA A 289 -35.15 -1.88 -22.95
N ILE A 290 -34.76 -0.69 -22.50
CA ILE A 290 -34.08 -0.46 -21.23
C ILE A 290 -35.10 0.09 -20.24
N GLY A 291 -35.35 -0.68 -19.17
CA GLY A 291 -36.16 -0.29 -18.03
C GLY A 291 -35.29 0.05 -16.83
N VAL A 292 -35.60 1.14 -16.13
CA VAL A 292 -35.04 1.45 -14.82
C VAL A 292 -36.19 1.45 -13.82
N SER A 293 -36.21 0.46 -12.93
CA SER A 293 -37.27 0.23 -11.95
C SER A 293 -36.79 0.39 -10.51
N GLY A 294 -37.72 0.65 -9.60
CA GLY A 294 -37.41 1.10 -8.22
C GLY A 294 -37.54 2.62 -8.06
N LEU A 295 -37.82 3.34 -9.15
CA LEU A 295 -38.13 4.76 -9.15
C LEU A 295 -39.64 4.98 -8.91
N GLU A 296 -40.05 6.20 -8.51
CA GLU A 296 -41.49 6.55 -8.39
C GLU A 296 -42.24 6.38 -9.72
N LYS A 297 -41.53 6.56 -10.84
CA LYS A 297 -41.98 6.23 -12.20
C LYS A 297 -40.84 5.57 -12.96
N ASP A 298 -41.05 4.33 -13.40
CA ASP A 298 -40.08 3.59 -14.20
C ASP A 298 -39.70 4.37 -15.47
N HIS A 299 -38.40 4.41 -15.76
CA HIS A 299 -37.92 4.92 -17.04
C HIS A 299 -37.88 3.77 -18.05
N VAL A 300 -38.40 3.99 -19.27
CA VAL A 300 -38.32 3.01 -20.36
C VAL A 300 -37.91 3.69 -21.66
N ALA A 301 -36.79 3.26 -22.23
CA ALA A 301 -36.34 3.64 -23.57
C ALA A 301 -36.35 2.41 -24.49
N HIS A 302 -36.68 2.56 -25.77
CA HIS A 302 -36.77 1.44 -26.71
C HIS A 302 -36.22 1.78 -28.09
N TRP A 303 -35.57 0.80 -28.73
CA TRP A 303 -35.00 0.94 -30.06
C TRP A 303 -35.18 -0.32 -30.88
N ALA A 304 -35.44 -0.16 -32.17
CA ALA A 304 -35.37 -1.26 -33.12
C ALA A 304 -33.91 -1.62 -33.38
N ALA A 305 -33.56 -2.90 -33.25
CA ALA A 305 -32.21 -3.38 -33.55
C ALA A 305 -32.07 -3.71 -35.04
N GLY A 306 -30.93 -3.34 -35.62
CA GLY A 306 -30.58 -3.57 -37.02
C GLY A 306 -29.56 -4.70 -37.20
N LYS A 307 -29.11 -4.92 -38.45
CA LYS A 307 -28.16 -6.00 -38.78
C LYS A 307 -26.72 -5.78 -38.26
N ALA A 308 -26.39 -4.57 -37.84
CA ALA A 308 -25.09 -4.22 -37.27
C ALA A 308 -25.26 -3.77 -35.82
N TYR A 309 -24.19 -3.89 -35.03
CA TYR A 309 -24.17 -3.32 -33.69
C TYR A 309 -24.27 -1.80 -33.75
N VAL A 310 -25.23 -1.24 -33.03
CA VAL A 310 -25.42 0.20 -32.89
C VAL A 310 -25.52 0.55 -31.41
N LYS A 311 -24.81 1.60 -31.01
CA LYS A 311 -24.89 2.17 -29.67
C LYS A 311 -26.19 2.98 -29.53
N GLN A 312 -26.97 2.69 -28.50
CA GLN A 312 -28.19 3.40 -28.17
C GLN A 312 -28.06 4.02 -26.79
N SER A 313 -28.31 5.32 -26.68
CA SER A 313 -28.16 6.08 -25.43
C SER A 313 -29.51 6.37 -24.78
N PHE A 314 -29.54 6.34 -23.47
CA PHE A 314 -30.68 6.73 -22.64
C PHE A 314 -30.21 7.59 -21.46
N SER A 315 -31.14 8.28 -20.82
CA SER A 315 -30.86 9.00 -19.59
C SER A 315 -32.11 9.13 -18.74
N PHE A 316 -31.92 9.19 -17.42
CA PHE A 316 -33.00 9.45 -16.47
C PHE A 316 -32.50 10.34 -15.33
N THR A 317 -33.44 10.90 -14.57
CA THR A 317 -33.17 11.64 -13.34
C THR A 317 -33.80 10.89 -12.19
N ALA A 318 -33.06 10.64 -11.13
CA ALA A 318 -33.57 9.93 -9.96
C ALA A 318 -34.49 10.86 -9.15
N PRO A 319 -35.74 10.47 -8.85
CA PRO A 319 -36.68 11.32 -8.11
C PRO A 319 -36.45 11.32 -6.59
N ARG A 320 -35.67 10.36 -6.09
CA ARG A 320 -35.34 10.16 -4.67
C ARG A 320 -34.04 9.36 -4.56
N ASP A 321 -33.47 9.35 -3.36
CA ASP A 321 -32.39 8.43 -3.01
C ASP A 321 -32.92 6.98 -2.99
N ASP A 322 -32.15 6.07 -3.56
CA ASP A 322 -32.38 4.63 -3.48
C ASP A 322 -31.08 3.87 -3.71
N GLU A 323 -30.81 2.84 -2.92
CA GLU A 323 -29.59 2.02 -3.01
C GLU A 323 -29.79 0.73 -3.84
N ASP A 324 -31.03 0.43 -4.26
CA ASP A 324 -31.41 -0.82 -4.92
C ASP A 324 -32.23 -0.59 -6.20
N VAL A 325 -31.83 0.39 -7.02
CA VAL A 325 -32.39 0.56 -8.37
C VAL A 325 -31.96 -0.62 -9.25
N THR A 326 -32.88 -1.06 -10.11
CA THR A 326 -32.66 -2.18 -11.04
C THR A 326 -32.69 -1.70 -12.49
N LEU A 327 -31.65 -2.00 -13.25
CA LEU A 327 -31.59 -1.80 -14.70
C LEU A 327 -31.97 -3.11 -15.41
N THR A 328 -33.00 -3.08 -16.26
CA THR A 328 -33.48 -4.23 -17.04
C THR A 328 -33.32 -3.98 -18.53
N ILE A 329 -32.80 -4.97 -19.26
CA ILE A 329 -32.74 -5.01 -20.72
C ILE A 329 -33.71 -6.11 -21.18
N SER A 330 -34.66 -5.80 -22.05
CA SER A 330 -35.64 -6.77 -22.55
C SER A 330 -35.82 -6.68 -24.06
N VAL A 331 -36.24 -7.77 -24.69
CA VAL A 331 -36.39 -7.85 -26.14
C VAL A 331 -37.78 -8.36 -26.53
N GLN A 332 -38.39 -7.74 -27.54
CA GLN A 332 -39.68 -8.12 -28.11
C GLN A 332 -39.63 -8.05 -29.65
N GLY A 333 -40.41 -8.87 -30.36
CA GLY A 333 -40.54 -8.83 -31.82
C GLY A 333 -39.38 -9.45 -32.60
N GLY A 334 -38.50 -10.21 -31.93
CA GLY A 334 -37.34 -10.89 -32.51
C GLY A 334 -36.24 -11.14 -31.47
N ASP A 335 -35.10 -11.66 -31.92
CA ASP A 335 -33.96 -11.94 -31.05
C ASP A 335 -32.85 -10.89 -31.26
N ALA A 336 -32.23 -10.42 -30.18
CA ALA A 336 -31.17 -9.42 -30.24
C ALA A 336 -29.93 -9.83 -29.44
N PHE A 337 -28.77 -9.58 -30.03
CA PHE A 337 -27.50 -9.57 -29.32
C PHE A 337 -27.35 -8.26 -28.55
N ILE A 338 -26.88 -8.38 -27.31
CA ILE A 338 -26.55 -7.25 -26.45
C ILE A 338 -25.02 -7.24 -26.29
N GLY A 339 -24.40 -6.15 -26.73
CA GLY A 339 -22.98 -5.86 -26.48
C GLY A 339 -22.81 -5.00 -25.23
N THR A 340 -21.68 -4.33 -25.10
CA THR A 340 -21.33 -3.54 -23.90
C THR A 340 -22.46 -2.59 -23.46
N VAL A 341 -22.73 -2.57 -22.16
CA VAL A 341 -23.69 -1.68 -21.49
C VAL A 341 -22.93 -0.66 -20.64
N SER A 342 -23.49 0.50 -20.34
CA SER A 342 -22.91 1.47 -19.42
C SER A 342 -24.00 2.21 -18.68
N LEU A 343 -23.74 2.57 -17.43
CA LEU A 343 -24.50 3.55 -16.68
C LEU A 343 -23.56 4.35 -15.79
N MET A 344 -23.58 5.67 -15.92
CA MET A 344 -22.78 6.59 -15.12
C MET A 344 -23.64 7.77 -14.67
N PRO A 345 -23.35 8.38 -13.50
CA PRO A 345 -23.90 9.68 -13.16
C PRO A 345 -23.44 10.72 -14.19
N SER A 346 -24.34 11.59 -14.65
CA SER A 346 -24.11 12.56 -15.72
C SER A 346 -23.07 13.62 -15.38
N ASP A 347 -22.82 13.84 -14.09
CA ASP A 347 -21.84 14.80 -13.58
C ASP A 347 -20.40 14.25 -13.59
N ASN A 348 -20.20 12.98 -13.96
CA ASN A 348 -18.86 12.39 -14.07
C ASN A 348 -17.94 13.28 -14.92
N VAL A 349 -16.68 13.37 -14.49
CA VAL A 349 -15.67 14.17 -15.17
C VAL A 349 -14.79 13.22 -15.96
N LYS A 350 -15.00 13.13 -17.28
CA LYS A 350 -14.22 12.24 -18.17
C LYS A 350 -14.27 10.76 -17.78
N GLY A 351 -15.36 10.32 -17.15
CA GLY A 351 -15.55 8.98 -16.63
C GLY A 351 -15.15 8.82 -15.15
N MET A 352 -14.48 9.80 -14.56
CA MET A 352 -14.14 9.81 -13.13
C MET A 352 -15.33 10.30 -12.29
N ARG A 353 -15.50 9.72 -11.10
CA ARG A 353 -16.49 10.15 -10.12
C ARG A 353 -16.17 11.55 -9.62
N ALA A 354 -17.14 12.47 -9.71
CA ALA A 354 -16.93 13.89 -9.43
C ALA A 354 -16.61 14.15 -7.96
N ASP A 355 -17.31 13.46 -7.05
CA ASP A 355 -17.12 13.52 -5.60
C ASP A 355 -15.72 13.01 -5.18
N THR A 356 -15.34 11.82 -5.66
CA THR A 356 -14.01 11.24 -5.41
C THR A 356 -12.92 12.15 -5.97
N LEU A 357 -13.07 12.66 -7.19
CA LEU A 357 -12.11 13.57 -7.80
C LEU A 357 -11.95 14.86 -6.98
N ALA A 358 -13.03 15.41 -6.42
CA ALA A 358 -12.98 16.59 -5.56
C ALA A 358 -12.23 16.35 -4.24
N LEU A 359 -12.33 15.14 -3.66
CA LEU A 359 -11.55 14.75 -2.48
C LEU A 359 -10.07 14.56 -2.81
N LEU A 360 -9.76 13.91 -3.94
CA LEU A 360 -8.38 13.70 -4.37
C LEU A 360 -7.68 15.03 -4.72
N LYS A 361 -8.41 16.02 -5.25
CA LYS A 361 -7.89 17.39 -5.41
C LYS A 361 -7.55 18.07 -4.09
N GLN A 362 -8.30 17.79 -3.03
CA GLN A 362 -7.99 18.32 -1.69
C GLN A 362 -6.79 17.60 -1.05
N LEU A 363 -6.57 16.33 -1.42
CA LEU A 363 -5.40 15.57 -0.99
C LEU A 363 -4.10 16.10 -1.62
N ASP A 364 -4.20 16.71 -2.81
CA ASP A 364 -3.11 17.45 -3.47
C ASP A 364 -1.82 16.63 -3.59
N ALA A 365 -1.97 15.39 -4.05
CA ALA A 365 -0.83 14.49 -4.16
C ALA A 365 -0.02 14.80 -5.45
N PRO A 366 1.30 15.02 -5.34
CA PRO A 366 2.20 15.41 -6.44
C PRO A 366 2.48 14.27 -7.44
N ILE A 367 2.25 13.01 -7.05
CA ILE A 367 2.46 11.86 -7.94
C ILE A 367 1.53 10.70 -7.59
N TYR A 368 1.05 9.99 -8.61
CA TYR A 368 0.29 8.74 -8.46
C TYR A 368 1.00 7.56 -9.14
N ARG A 369 1.12 6.44 -8.43
CA ARG A 369 1.62 5.17 -8.95
C ARG A 369 0.47 4.27 -9.44
N TRP A 370 0.57 3.79 -10.69
CA TRP A 370 -0.39 2.91 -11.40
C TRP A 370 0.36 2.00 -12.40
N PRO A 371 -0.19 0.89 -12.91
CA PRO A 371 -1.34 0.13 -12.42
C PRO A 371 -0.89 -0.81 -11.31
N GLY A 372 0.04 -0.34 -10.47
CA GLY A 372 0.96 -1.14 -9.69
C GLY A 372 0.31 -2.05 -8.67
N GLY A 373 1.16 -2.50 -7.75
CA GLY A 373 0.90 -3.64 -6.88
C GLY A 373 0.92 -4.94 -7.67
N ASN A 374 0.28 -5.95 -7.12
CA ASN A 374 0.36 -7.32 -7.63
C ASN A 374 -0.28 -7.47 -9.02
N PHE A 375 -1.29 -6.64 -9.33
CA PHE A 375 -2.05 -6.62 -10.59
C PHE A 375 -1.16 -6.53 -11.82
N VAL A 376 -0.18 -5.62 -11.81
CA VAL A 376 0.64 -5.31 -13.00
C VAL A 376 1.39 -6.53 -13.52
N SER A 377 1.78 -7.48 -12.66
CA SER A 377 2.57 -8.64 -13.08
C SER A 377 1.83 -9.63 -13.98
N GLY A 378 0.49 -9.58 -13.96
CA GLY A 378 -0.38 -10.34 -14.87
C GLY A 378 -1.12 -9.47 -15.88
N TYR A 379 -0.82 -8.17 -15.95
CA TYR A 379 -1.52 -7.20 -16.78
C TYR A 379 -0.86 -7.03 -18.16
N ASP A 380 -1.69 -6.97 -19.21
CA ASP A 380 -1.26 -6.55 -20.54
C ASP A 380 -1.79 -5.13 -20.81
N TRP A 381 -0.90 -4.14 -20.84
CA TRP A 381 -1.28 -2.73 -21.02
C TRP A 381 -2.05 -2.47 -22.33
N ARG A 382 -1.88 -3.34 -23.34
CA ARG A 382 -2.58 -3.23 -24.63
C ARG A 382 -4.07 -3.53 -24.51
N ASP A 383 -4.48 -4.33 -23.51
CA ASP A 383 -5.89 -4.57 -23.23
C ASP A 383 -6.59 -3.28 -22.73
N GLY A 384 -5.83 -2.33 -22.15
CA GLY A 384 -6.31 -1.05 -21.62
C GLY A 384 -6.34 0.13 -22.60
N VAL A 385 -6.11 -0.08 -23.90
CA VAL A 385 -6.08 1.01 -24.89
C VAL A 385 -7.06 0.80 -26.05
N GLY A 386 -7.42 1.88 -26.75
CA GLY A 386 -8.40 1.87 -27.83
C GLY A 386 -9.84 2.09 -27.36
N ASP A 387 -10.82 1.73 -28.19
CA ASP A 387 -12.25 1.88 -27.89
C ASP A 387 -12.60 1.11 -26.61
N ARG A 388 -12.94 1.86 -25.55
CA ARG A 388 -13.31 1.34 -24.22
C ARG A 388 -14.31 0.18 -24.30
N ASP A 389 -15.31 0.30 -25.17
CA ASP A 389 -16.36 -0.72 -25.28
C ASP A 389 -15.87 -2.04 -25.90
N ARG A 390 -14.72 -2.01 -26.59
CA ARG A 390 -14.10 -3.15 -27.29
C ARG A 390 -12.86 -3.70 -26.59
N ARG A 391 -12.40 -3.06 -25.52
CA ARG A 391 -11.32 -3.59 -24.66
C ARG A 391 -11.77 -4.88 -23.99
N PRO A 392 -10.98 -5.97 -24.05
CA PRO A 392 -11.41 -7.28 -23.57
C PRO A 392 -11.54 -7.26 -22.04
N PRO A 393 -12.63 -7.75 -21.45
CA PRO A 393 -12.66 -8.04 -20.02
C PRO A 393 -11.75 -9.23 -19.72
N ARG A 394 -11.10 -9.22 -18.55
CA ARG A 394 -10.22 -10.27 -18.04
C ARG A 394 -10.62 -10.65 -16.62
N THR A 395 -10.19 -11.82 -16.17
CA THR A 395 -10.12 -12.08 -14.73
C THR A 395 -9.03 -11.22 -14.14
N ASN A 396 -9.29 -10.56 -13.01
CA ASN A 396 -8.25 -9.83 -12.30
C ASN A 396 -7.12 -10.80 -11.91
N PRO A 397 -5.85 -10.53 -12.30
CA PRO A 397 -4.77 -11.50 -12.13
C PRO A 397 -4.31 -11.69 -10.67
N ALA A 398 -4.54 -10.70 -9.80
CA ALA A 398 -4.07 -10.71 -8.42
C ALA A 398 -5.22 -10.68 -7.40
N TRP A 399 -6.33 -10.03 -7.74
CA TRP A 399 -7.43 -9.73 -6.82
C TRP A 399 -8.75 -10.37 -7.28
N SER A 400 -9.84 -10.06 -6.58
CA SER A 400 -11.15 -10.61 -6.89
C SER A 400 -11.84 -9.85 -8.04
N GLY A 401 -12.68 -10.55 -8.80
CA GLY A 401 -13.58 -9.93 -9.79
C GLY A 401 -13.05 -9.84 -11.22
N VAL A 402 -13.72 -9.02 -12.02
CA VAL A 402 -13.45 -8.80 -13.44
C VAL A 402 -12.64 -7.51 -13.60
N GLU A 403 -11.56 -7.58 -14.37
CA GLU A 403 -10.88 -6.41 -14.92
C GLU A 403 -11.54 -6.04 -16.25
N HIS A 404 -12.31 -4.96 -16.27
CA HIS A 404 -13.00 -4.53 -17.50
C HIS A 404 -12.07 -3.91 -18.53
N ASN A 405 -10.90 -3.44 -18.13
CA ASN A 405 -9.98 -2.59 -18.90
C ASN A 405 -10.59 -1.25 -19.30
N ASP A 406 -11.56 -0.77 -18.54
CA ASP A 406 -12.21 0.52 -18.78
C ASP A 406 -11.35 1.71 -18.37
N PHE A 407 -10.57 1.53 -17.30
CA PHE A 407 -9.60 2.50 -16.82
C PHE A 407 -8.19 2.02 -17.23
N GLY A 408 -7.71 2.47 -18.38
CA GLY A 408 -6.38 2.15 -18.88
C GLY A 408 -5.45 3.35 -18.84
N MET A 409 -4.35 3.27 -19.60
CA MET A 409 -3.32 4.31 -19.61
C MET A 409 -3.87 5.70 -20.00
N HIS A 410 -4.80 5.78 -20.95
CA HIS A 410 -5.41 7.06 -21.35
C HIS A 410 -6.22 7.67 -20.21
N GLU A 411 -7.03 6.86 -19.53
CA GLU A 411 -7.85 7.32 -18.41
C GLU A 411 -6.98 7.67 -17.20
N PHE A 412 -5.89 6.93 -16.93
CA PHE A 412 -4.93 7.24 -15.89
C PHE A 412 -4.20 8.58 -16.13
N ILE A 413 -3.77 8.84 -17.37
CA ILE A 413 -3.13 10.12 -17.71
C ILE A 413 -4.12 11.27 -17.62
N GLU A 414 -5.36 11.11 -18.07
CA GLU A 414 -6.39 12.13 -17.89
C GLU A 414 -6.71 12.37 -16.42
N PHE A 415 -6.75 11.31 -15.60
CA PHE A 415 -6.88 11.40 -14.15
C PHE A 415 -5.74 12.24 -13.54
N CYS A 416 -4.49 11.98 -13.94
CA CYS A 416 -3.35 12.75 -13.46
C CYS A 416 -3.45 14.23 -13.87
N ARG A 417 -3.83 14.52 -15.12
CA ARG A 417 -4.05 15.91 -15.60
C ARG A 417 -5.16 16.62 -14.85
N LEU A 418 -6.26 15.92 -14.53
CA LEU A 418 -7.38 16.48 -13.78
C LEU A 418 -7.00 16.84 -12.34
N LEU A 419 -6.01 16.13 -11.77
CA LEU A 419 -5.49 16.35 -10.42
C LEU A 419 -4.26 17.27 -10.37
N ASP A 420 -3.70 17.66 -11.52
CA ASP A 420 -2.42 18.39 -11.60
C ASP A 420 -1.26 17.63 -10.90
N THR A 421 -1.14 16.34 -11.22
CA THR A 421 -0.18 15.41 -10.60
C THR A 421 0.67 14.68 -11.64
N GLU A 422 1.86 14.25 -11.26
CA GLU A 422 2.74 13.48 -12.14
C GLU A 422 2.33 12.00 -12.21
N PRO A 423 2.35 11.37 -13.40
CA PRO A 423 2.12 9.93 -13.54
C PRO A 423 3.39 9.14 -13.25
N LEU A 424 3.26 8.11 -12.40
CA LEU A 424 4.26 7.06 -12.22
C LEU A 424 3.68 5.73 -12.73
N ILE A 425 4.25 5.20 -13.81
CA ILE A 425 3.78 3.95 -14.42
C ILE A 425 4.66 2.76 -14.01
N THR A 426 4.04 1.65 -13.64
CA THR A 426 4.74 0.39 -13.33
C THR A 426 4.70 -0.53 -14.55
N ILE A 427 5.87 -0.96 -15.00
CA ILE A 427 6.03 -1.90 -16.12
C ILE A 427 5.84 -3.33 -15.62
N ASN A 428 5.11 -4.15 -16.38
CA ASN A 428 4.98 -5.58 -16.10
C ASN A 428 6.34 -6.30 -16.26
N MET A 429 6.91 -6.74 -15.14
CA MET A 429 8.12 -7.56 -15.09
C MET A 429 7.87 -9.00 -14.65
N GLY A 430 6.61 -9.38 -14.41
CA GLY A 430 6.18 -10.74 -14.17
C GLY A 430 6.16 -11.54 -15.48
N PHE A 431 4.99 -11.63 -16.10
CA PHE A 431 4.80 -12.40 -17.33
C PHE A 431 5.29 -11.71 -18.62
N GLU A 432 5.56 -10.40 -18.58
CA GLU A 432 6.11 -9.66 -19.73
C GLU A 432 7.62 -9.36 -19.59
N GLY A 433 8.17 -8.47 -20.42
CA GLY A 433 9.60 -8.15 -20.46
C GLY A 433 9.89 -7.04 -21.47
N ALA A 434 11.15 -6.90 -21.91
CA ALA A 434 11.57 -5.69 -22.65
C ALA A 434 10.81 -5.43 -23.95
N PHE A 435 10.33 -6.46 -24.65
CA PHE A 435 9.53 -6.25 -25.87
C PHE A 435 8.24 -5.47 -25.57
N SER A 436 7.52 -5.85 -24.52
CA SER A 436 6.30 -5.15 -24.12
C SER A 436 6.62 -3.79 -23.49
N ALA A 437 7.63 -3.73 -22.63
CA ALA A 437 8.07 -2.47 -22.00
C ALA A 437 8.49 -1.42 -23.05
N GLU A 438 9.18 -1.83 -24.11
CA GLU A 438 9.59 -0.94 -25.20
C GLU A 438 8.39 -0.44 -26.00
N ALA A 439 7.41 -1.32 -26.25
CA ALA A 439 6.16 -0.96 -26.89
C ALA A 439 5.32 0.00 -26.03
N GLU A 440 5.27 -0.23 -24.72
CA GLU A 440 4.55 0.61 -23.75
C GLU A 440 5.19 2.01 -23.66
N MET A 441 6.52 2.09 -23.57
CA MET A 441 7.23 3.37 -23.53
C MET A 441 7.16 4.12 -24.86
N GLU A 442 7.19 3.40 -26.00
CA GLU A 442 6.93 4.02 -27.31
C GLU A 442 5.50 4.59 -27.38
N TYR A 443 4.51 3.81 -26.95
CA TYR A 443 3.12 4.23 -26.90
C TYR A 443 2.94 5.46 -26.02
N ALA A 444 3.54 5.49 -24.83
CA ALA A 444 3.41 6.60 -23.90
C ALA A 444 4.15 7.86 -24.37
N ASN A 445 5.41 7.73 -24.79
CA ASN A 445 6.32 8.87 -24.87
C ASN A 445 6.86 9.19 -26.27
N ALA A 446 6.81 8.27 -27.24
CA ALA A 446 7.38 8.56 -28.56
C ALA A 446 6.51 9.51 -29.38
N THR A 447 7.15 10.34 -30.21
CA THR A 447 6.48 11.25 -31.15
C THR A 447 6.17 10.60 -32.50
N GLU A 448 6.85 9.50 -32.82
CA GLU A 448 6.70 8.74 -34.07
C GLU A 448 6.90 7.24 -33.82
N GLY A 449 6.51 6.41 -34.79
CA GLY A 449 6.55 4.96 -34.68
C GLY A 449 5.15 4.35 -34.55
N TYR A 450 5.09 3.03 -34.67
CA TYR A 450 3.83 2.28 -34.72
C TYR A 450 2.97 2.53 -33.48
N TRP A 451 3.57 2.50 -32.30
CA TRP A 451 2.81 2.67 -31.06
C TRP A 451 2.44 4.13 -30.79
N ALA A 452 3.26 5.10 -31.22
CA ALA A 452 2.89 6.50 -31.17
C ALA A 452 1.71 6.82 -32.11
N GLU A 453 1.71 6.27 -33.33
CA GLU A 453 0.58 6.37 -34.27
C GLU A 453 -0.69 5.73 -33.70
N MET A 454 -0.55 4.58 -33.02
CA MET A 454 -1.66 3.94 -32.31
C MET A 454 -2.19 4.81 -31.17
N ARG A 455 -1.31 5.43 -30.36
CA ARG A 455 -1.71 6.39 -29.30
C ARG A 455 -2.51 7.55 -29.90
N ALA A 456 -2.03 8.11 -31.01
CA ALA A 456 -2.70 9.19 -31.74
C ALA A 456 -4.08 8.76 -32.27
N ALA A 457 -4.17 7.57 -32.89
CA ALA A 457 -5.43 7.00 -33.36
C ALA A 457 -6.43 6.74 -32.22
N ASN A 458 -5.92 6.43 -31.03
CA ASN A 458 -6.71 6.26 -29.81
C ASN A 458 -7.09 7.59 -29.12
N GLY A 459 -6.78 8.75 -29.73
CA GLY A 459 -7.25 10.06 -29.30
C GLY A 459 -6.22 10.93 -28.57
N ALA A 460 -4.96 10.49 -28.46
CA ALA A 460 -3.89 11.26 -27.84
C ALA A 460 -2.70 11.43 -28.80
N PRO A 461 -2.73 12.42 -29.71
CA PRO A 461 -1.65 12.64 -30.67
C PRO A 461 -0.32 13.01 -29.99
N GLU A 462 -0.37 13.87 -28.99
CA GLU A 462 0.82 14.25 -28.22
C GLU A 462 1.25 13.13 -27.25
N PRO A 463 2.55 12.97 -27.00
CA PRO A 463 3.06 12.11 -25.94
C PRO A 463 2.43 12.41 -24.57
N PHE A 464 2.35 11.39 -23.73
CA PHE A 464 1.93 11.53 -22.34
C PHE A 464 3.01 12.11 -21.42
N ASP A 465 4.28 12.07 -21.85
CA ASP A 465 5.44 12.61 -21.13
C ASP A 465 5.62 11.99 -19.73
N VAL A 466 5.49 10.66 -19.63
CA VAL A 466 5.67 9.93 -18.38
C VAL A 466 7.16 9.83 -18.06
N LYS A 467 7.59 10.51 -16.99
CA LYS A 467 9.01 10.62 -16.62
C LYS A 467 9.48 9.51 -15.69
N THR A 468 8.60 8.98 -14.85
CA THR A 468 8.96 8.07 -13.76
C THR A 468 8.30 6.71 -13.94
N TRP A 469 9.14 5.67 -13.91
CA TRP A 469 8.74 4.29 -14.21
C TRP A 469 9.24 3.32 -13.15
N CYS A 470 8.33 2.55 -12.55
CA CYS A 470 8.68 1.38 -11.76
C CYS A 470 8.97 0.20 -12.69
N ILE A 471 10.10 -0.46 -12.50
CA ILE A 471 10.49 -1.61 -13.31
C ILE A 471 10.09 -2.88 -12.57
N GLY A 472 8.80 -3.20 -12.60
CA GLY A 472 8.19 -4.30 -11.85
C GLY A 472 7.67 -3.91 -10.48
N ASN A 473 7.05 -4.90 -9.82
CA ASN A 473 6.51 -4.80 -8.46
C ASN A 473 6.90 -6.04 -7.67
N GLU A 474 7.38 -5.85 -6.44
CA GLU A 474 7.74 -6.92 -5.47
C GLU A 474 8.26 -8.23 -6.07
N MET A 475 9.24 -8.13 -6.98
CA MET A 475 9.68 -9.30 -7.77
C MET A 475 10.36 -10.41 -6.93
N TRP A 476 10.54 -10.16 -5.64
CA TRP A 476 11.11 -11.04 -4.62
C TRP A 476 10.06 -11.89 -3.89
N GLY A 477 8.79 -11.49 -3.86
CA GLY A 477 7.74 -12.13 -3.07
C GLY A 477 7.08 -13.31 -3.78
N GLU A 478 6.93 -14.46 -3.13
CA GLU A 478 6.35 -15.67 -3.74
C GLU A 478 4.86 -15.54 -4.13
N TRP A 479 4.17 -14.53 -3.59
CA TRP A 479 2.81 -14.17 -3.98
C TRP A 479 2.74 -13.44 -5.33
N GLN A 480 3.84 -12.84 -5.78
CA GLN A 480 3.86 -12.04 -7.00
C GLN A 480 3.87 -12.95 -8.23
N LEU A 481 2.99 -12.65 -9.20
CA LEU A 481 3.02 -13.36 -10.47
C LEU A 481 4.37 -13.14 -11.18
N GLY A 482 5.03 -14.24 -11.53
CA GLY A 482 6.35 -14.20 -12.14
C GLY A 482 7.46 -13.72 -11.21
N PHE A 483 7.33 -13.90 -9.88
CA PHE A 483 8.43 -13.70 -8.93
C PHE A 483 9.71 -14.44 -9.38
N MET A 484 10.87 -13.88 -9.04
CA MET A 484 12.15 -14.32 -9.59
C MET A 484 13.23 -14.42 -8.51
N SER A 485 14.30 -15.15 -8.83
CA SER A 485 15.54 -15.06 -8.06
C SER A 485 16.14 -13.64 -8.18
N PRO A 486 16.94 -13.20 -7.20
CA PRO A 486 17.64 -11.92 -7.28
C PRO A 486 18.44 -11.75 -8.58
N GLU A 487 19.17 -12.78 -9.00
CA GLU A 487 20.01 -12.75 -10.20
C GLU A 487 19.21 -12.64 -11.49
N ASP A 488 18.06 -13.33 -11.57
CA ASP A 488 17.18 -13.26 -12.73
C ASP A 488 16.54 -11.88 -12.85
N TYR A 489 16.05 -11.31 -11.73
CA TYR A 489 15.51 -9.96 -11.73
C TYR A 489 16.59 -8.93 -12.09
N GLN A 490 17.78 -8.99 -11.50
CA GLN A 490 18.90 -8.09 -11.85
C GLN A 490 19.22 -8.11 -13.34
N ARG A 491 19.32 -9.30 -13.96
CA ARG A 491 19.58 -9.44 -15.39
C ARG A 491 18.45 -8.85 -16.23
N LYS A 492 17.20 -9.19 -15.89
CA LYS A 492 16.01 -8.73 -16.62
C LYS A 492 15.83 -7.22 -16.50
N HIS A 493 15.90 -6.68 -15.28
CA HIS A 493 15.87 -5.25 -14.95
C HIS A 493 16.92 -4.47 -15.75
N ASN A 494 18.19 -4.85 -15.63
CA ASN A 494 19.29 -4.16 -16.30
C ASN A 494 19.10 -4.15 -17.82
N TRP A 495 18.67 -5.26 -18.40
CA TRP A 495 18.45 -5.37 -19.84
C TRP A 495 17.28 -4.51 -20.31
N VAL A 496 16.16 -4.53 -19.60
CA VAL A 496 14.98 -3.68 -19.87
C VAL A 496 15.37 -2.20 -19.80
N VAL A 497 15.94 -1.74 -18.68
CA VAL A 497 16.30 -0.33 -18.51
C VAL A 497 17.31 0.11 -19.57
N LYS A 498 18.33 -0.71 -19.86
CA LYS A 498 19.28 -0.40 -20.93
C LYS A 498 18.57 -0.23 -22.27
N ARG A 499 17.71 -1.18 -22.63
CA ARG A 499 16.98 -1.17 -23.90
C ARG A 499 16.12 0.08 -24.05
N LEU A 500 15.41 0.45 -22.99
CA LEU A 500 14.58 1.65 -22.95
C LEU A 500 15.43 2.92 -23.06
N ARG A 501 16.50 3.05 -22.28
CA ARG A 501 17.39 4.22 -22.34
C ARG A 501 18.09 4.38 -23.68
N ASP A 502 18.56 3.28 -24.28
CA ASP A 502 19.18 3.29 -25.61
C ASP A 502 18.24 3.83 -26.70
N ARG A 503 16.92 3.61 -26.55
CA ARG A 503 15.92 3.97 -27.57
C ARG A 503 15.25 5.31 -27.31
N PHE A 504 14.92 5.61 -26.06
CA PHE A 504 14.08 6.76 -25.69
C PHE A 504 14.82 7.82 -24.88
N GLY A 505 16.08 7.59 -24.51
CA GLY A 505 16.86 8.49 -23.65
C GLY A 505 16.60 8.26 -22.17
N ASP A 506 17.06 9.20 -21.34
CA ASP A 506 16.97 9.08 -19.89
C ASP A 506 15.53 9.26 -19.39
N PHE A 507 15.16 8.45 -18.39
CA PHE A 507 13.94 8.51 -17.61
C PHE A 507 14.26 8.06 -16.18
N VAL A 508 13.40 8.37 -15.22
CA VAL A 508 13.58 7.95 -13.82
C VAL A 508 13.15 6.49 -13.66
N ALA A 509 14.13 5.60 -13.54
CA ALA A 509 13.91 4.17 -13.33
C ALA A 509 13.93 3.83 -11.83
N ILE A 510 12.81 3.31 -11.32
CA ILE A 510 12.67 2.81 -9.95
C ILE A 510 12.76 1.27 -9.98
N ALA A 511 13.83 0.71 -9.41
CA ALA A 511 13.98 -0.74 -9.27
C ALA A 511 13.10 -1.27 -8.13
N SER A 512 12.50 -2.46 -8.29
CA SER A 512 11.73 -3.14 -7.23
C SER A 512 12.68 -3.67 -6.15
N GLY A 513 12.77 -2.97 -5.02
CA GLY A 513 13.64 -3.32 -3.89
C GLY A 513 12.91 -3.99 -2.72
N ASP A 514 13.73 -4.46 -1.79
CA ASP A 514 13.38 -4.97 -0.46
C ASP A 514 14.63 -4.94 0.43
N ALA A 515 14.64 -4.02 1.39
CA ALA A 515 15.77 -3.74 2.26
C ALA A 515 16.30 -5.01 2.93
N GLY A 516 17.48 -5.44 2.51
CA GLY A 516 18.06 -6.74 2.87
C GLY A 516 18.91 -7.28 1.72
N PRO A 517 19.20 -8.59 1.69
CA PRO A 517 20.02 -9.20 0.64
C PRO A 517 19.55 -8.88 -0.79
N TRP A 518 18.24 -8.69 -0.99
CA TRP A 518 17.67 -8.30 -2.27
C TRP A 518 18.13 -6.91 -2.73
N SER A 519 17.83 -5.87 -1.95
CA SER A 519 18.30 -4.50 -2.24
C SER A 519 19.83 -4.38 -2.27
N GLU A 520 20.55 -5.14 -1.43
CA GLU A 520 22.03 -5.20 -1.51
C GLU A 520 22.52 -5.69 -2.87
N GLY A 521 21.91 -6.77 -3.39
CA GLY A 521 22.21 -7.30 -4.71
C GLY A 521 21.95 -6.30 -5.83
N LEU A 522 20.83 -5.58 -5.76
CA LEU A 522 20.50 -4.51 -6.71
C LEU A 522 21.50 -3.34 -6.65
N LEU A 523 21.86 -2.86 -5.47
CA LEU A 523 22.87 -1.81 -5.32
C LEU A 523 24.24 -2.23 -5.89
N ARG A 524 24.59 -3.52 -5.73
CA ARG A 524 25.84 -4.09 -6.24
C ARG A 524 25.85 -4.30 -7.75
N HIS A 525 24.75 -4.76 -8.34
CA HIS A 525 24.71 -5.26 -9.72
C HIS A 525 23.86 -4.44 -10.69
N SER A 526 23.03 -3.53 -10.18
CA SER A 526 22.02 -2.79 -10.95
C SER A 526 22.05 -1.28 -10.73
N SER A 527 22.96 -0.73 -9.91
CA SER A 527 23.06 0.72 -9.64
C SER A 527 23.38 1.61 -10.84
N GLY A 528 23.87 1.04 -11.96
CA GLY A 528 23.99 1.74 -13.24
C GLY A 528 22.68 1.83 -14.04
N PHE A 529 21.67 1.07 -13.64
CA PHE A 529 20.39 0.87 -14.35
C PHE A 529 19.19 1.24 -13.47
N MET A 530 19.38 2.04 -12.43
CA MET A 530 18.32 2.59 -11.61
C MET A 530 18.71 3.96 -11.10
N ASP A 531 17.70 4.81 -10.91
CA ASP A 531 17.84 6.14 -10.33
C ASP A 531 17.32 6.15 -8.89
N LEU A 532 16.31 5.32 -8.61
CA LEU A 532 15.72 5.10 -7.29
C LEU A 532 15.55 3.60 -7.03
N ILE A 533 15.47 3.22 -5.76
CA ILE A 533 15.08 1.87 -5.34
C ILE A 533 13.79 1.90 -4.53
N ALA A 534 12.78 1.17 -5.00
CA ALA A 534 11.51 1.04 -4.32
C ALA A 534 11.67 0.27 -3.01
N GLU A 535 11.00 0.72 -1.96
CA GLU A 535 10.97 0.02 -0.68
C GLU A 535 9.55 0.03 -0.12
N HIS A 536 9.13 -1.11 0.43
CA HIS A 536 7.77 -1.29 0.93
C HIS A 536 7.74 -1.72 2.40
N PHE A 537 6.75 -1.25 3.17
CA PHE A 537 6.45 -1.82 4.49
C PHE A 537 5.00 -1.58 4.88
N TYR A 538 4.41 -2.51 5.63
CA TYR A 538 3.08 -2.32 6.18
C TYR A 538 3.04 -2.70 7.66
N ASP A 539 2.63 -1.76 8.50
CA ASP A 539 2.60 -1.95 9.95
C ASP A 539 1.25 -2.52 10.42
N GLN A 540 1.31 -3.35 11.46
CA GLN A 540 0.13 -3.98 12.06
C GLN A 540 -0.37 -3.21 13.29
N VAL A 541 -1.55 -3.59 13.79
CA VAL A 541 -2.14 -2.98 14.98
C VAL A 541 -1.28 -3.20 16.23
N ARG A 542 -1.17 -2.16 17.07
CA ARG A 542 -0.73 -2.29 18.47
C ARG A 542 -1.83 -1.75 19.39
N SER A 543 -1.93 -2.34 20.57
CA SER A 543 -2.92 -1.95 21.58
C SER A 543 -2.58 -0.58 22.19
N ASP A 544 -1.30 -0.36 22.50
CA ASP A 544 -0.80 0.91 22.99
C ASP A 544 -0.67 1.94 21.86
N VAL A 545 -1.23 3.13 22.06
CA VAL A 545 -1.25 4.19 21.04
C VAL A 545 0.17 4.70 20.75
N ALA A 546 1.02 4.84 21.76
CA ALA A 546 2.36 5.37 21.57
C ALA A 546 3.27 4.38 20.84
N GLU A 547 3.18 3.09 21.19
CA GLU A 547 3.85 2.02 20.42
C GLU A 547 3.32 1.95 19.00
N HIS A 548 2.00 2.02 18.81
CA HIS A 548 1.39 1.97 17.48
C HIS A 548 1.90 3.09 16.56
N VAL A 549 1.89 4.33 17.05
CA VAL A 549 2.34 5.54 16.33
C VAL A 549 3.84 5.50 16.02
N ARG A 550 4.66 4.87 16.87
CA ARG A 550 6.11 4.78 16.66
C ARG A 550 6.52 3.82 15.53
N GLN A 551 5.67 2.87 15.15
CA GLN A 551 6.02 1.86 14.14
C GLN A 551 6.41 2.50 12.81
N VAL A 552 5.57 3.35 12.23
CA VAL A 552 5.81 3.96 10.91
C VAL A 552 7.14 4.72 10.84
N PRO A 553 7.45 5.69 11.73
CA PRO A 553 8.74 6.36 11.69
C PRO A 553 9.92 5.42 12.01
N GLU A 554 9.74 4.36 12.79
CA GLU A 554 10.79 3.36 13.03
C GLU A 554 11.06 2.50 11.79
N SER A 555 10.02 2.09 11.06
CA SER A 555 10.09 1.35 9.80
C SER A 555 10.80 2.17 8.71
N ILE A 556 10.43 3.44 8.56
CA ILE A 556 11.11 4.38 7.64
C ILE A 556 12.59 4.51 8.03
N ARG A 557 12.87 4.83 9.30
CA ARG A 557 14.24 5.01 9.79
C ARG A 557 15.08 3.75 9.64
N GLY A 558 14.48 2.58 9.84
CA GLY A 558 15.13 1.28 9.67
C GLY A 558 15.62 1.08 8.23
N LYS A 559 14.74 1.30 7.25
CA LYS A 559 15.10 1.20 5.81
C LYS A 559 16.13 2.25 5.40
N VAL A 560 15.95 3.50 5.84
CA VAL A 560 16.91 4.58 5.59
C VAL A 560 18.29 4.26 6.17
N ALA A 561 18.35 3.79 7.43
CA ALA A 561 19.60 3.42 8.08
C ALA A 561 20.27 2.24 7.37
N TYR A 562 19.49 1.25 6.95
CA TYR A 562 19.97 0.12 6.16
C TYR A 562 20.66 0.62 4.88
N HIS A 563 19.95 1.37 4.03
CA HIS A 563 20.47 1.88 2.77
C HIS A 563 21.69 2.78 2.94
N ARG A 564 21.68 3.70 3.91
CA ARG A 564 22.86 4.53 4.23
C ARG A 564 24.07 3.66 4.59
N SER A 565 23.88 2.62 5.40
CA SER A 565 24.97 1.74 5.84
C SER A 565 25.51 0.86 4.71
N THR A 566 24.60 0.26 3.93
CA THR A 566 24.90 -0.64 2.81
C THR A 566 25.63 0.13 1.71
N GLN A 567 25.11 1.29 1.28
CA GLN A 567 25.73 2.07 0.21
C GLN A 567 27.10 2.63 0.60
N ARG A 568 27.29 3.08 1.86
CA ARG A 568 28.62 3.52 2.36
C ARG A 568 29.66 2.40 2.36
N SER A 569 29.23 1.15 2.45
CA SER A 569 30.14 -0.01 2.41
C SER A 569 30.56 -0.41 0.98
N MET A 570 30.00 0.23 -0.06
CA MET A 570 30.20 -0.13 -1.46
C MET A 570 31.11 0.88 -2.17
N PRO A 571 32.38 0.53 -2.50
CA PRO A 571 33.31 1.46 -3.13
C PRO A 571 32.85 2.03 -4.48
N HIS A 572 32.06 1.28 -5.26
CA HIS A 572 31.55 1.75 -6.55
C HIS A 572 30.43 2.80 -6.43
N LEU A 573 29.94 3.05 -5.21
CA LEU A 573 28.95 4.08 -4.88
C LEU A 573 29.57 5.24 -4.07
N GLU A 574 30.90 5.29 -3.93
CA GLU A 574 31.55 6.40 -3.25
C GLU A 574 31.23 7.73 -3.97
N GLY A 575 30.64 8.68 -3.24
CA GLY A 575 30.19 9.96 -3.79
C GLY A 575 28.88 9.92 -4.59
N ARG A 576 28.20 8.78 -4.67
CA ARG A 576 26.89 8.64 -5.33
C ARG A 576 25.92 7.82 -4.46
N THR A 577 24.81 8.43 -4.06
CA THR A 577 23.72 7.72 -3.37
C THR A 577 22.61 7.41 -4.36
N ILE A 578 22.07 6.19 -4.31
CA ILE A 578 20.81 5.81 -4.94
C ILE A 578 19.70 6.05 -3.89
N PRO A 579 18.83 7.06 -4.07
CA PRO A 579 17.76 7.33 -3.14
C PRO A 579 16.68 6.23 -3.15
N ILE A 580 15.89 6.21 -2.09
CA ILE A 580 14.80 5.29 -1.86
C ILE A 580 13.51 5.94 -2.35
N ALA A 581 12.69 5.22 -3.11
CA ALA A 581 11.30 5.60 -3.32
C ALA A 581 10.42 4.73 -2.40
N MET A 582 9.77 5.29 -1.39
CA MET A 582 8.84 4.51 -0.56
C MET A 582 7.47 4.38 -1.28
N THR A 583 7.43 3.51 -2.28
CA THR A 583 6.28 3.40 -3.20
C THR A 583 5.07 2.66 -2.64
N GLU A 584 5.23 1.98 -1.50
CA GLU A 584 4.14 1.37 -0.73
C GLU A 584 4.44 1.43 0.76
N TRP A 585 3.56 2.09 1.51
CA TRP A 585 3.65 2.13 2.95
C TRP A 585 2.31 2.50 3.56
N ASN A 586 1.89 1.78 4.60
CA ASN A 586 0.72 2.16 5.40
C ASN A 586 0.62 1.28 6.66
N TYR A 587 -0.45 1.46 7.43
CA TYR A 587 -1.00 0.39 8.24
C TYR A 587 -1.82 -0.56 7.39
N TRP A 588 -1.67 -1.87 7.63
CA TRP A 588 -2.45 -2.90 6.94
C TRP A 588 -3.12 -3.83 7.95
N TYR A 589 -4.20 -3.36 8.56
CA TYR A 589 -5.05 -4.12 9.46
C TYR A 589 -6.43 -3.48 9.54
N GLY A 590 -7.38 -4.15 10.21
CA GLY A 590 -8.67 -3.56 10.55
C GLY A 590 -9.82 -4.18 9.75
N PRO A 591 -11.05 -3.70 9.99
CA PRO A 591 -12.21 -4.24 9.31
C PRO A 591 -12.25 -3.74 7.86
N HIS A 592 -12.42 -4.66 6.92
CA HIS A 592 -12.61 -4.38 5.50
C HIS A 592 -14.09 -4.12 5.19
N LEU A 593 -14.63 -3.03 5.75
CA LEU A 593 -16.06 -2.70 5.61
C LEU A 593 -16.44 -2.31 4.18
N TYR A 594 -15.48 -1.86 3.37
CA TYR A 594 -15.71 -1.39 2.00
C TYR A 594 -15.31 -2.41 0.91
N GLY A 595 -15.37 -3.70 1.24
CA GLY A 595 -15.02 -4.79 0.33
C GLY A 595 -13.54 -5.18 0.40
N GLU A 596 -13.02 -5.85 -0.63
CA GLU A 596 -11.63 -6.33 -0.68
C GLU A 596 -10.63 -5.22 -0.34
N LEU A 597 -9.97 -5.35 0.81
CA LEU A 597 -8.99 -4.39 1.35
C LEU A 597 -9.51 -2.95 1.55
N GLY A 598 -10.83 -2.75 1.53
CA GLY A 598 -11.51 -1.50 1.85
C GLY A 598 -11.55 -1.22 3.36
N THR A 599 -10.41 -0.81 3.90
CA THR A 599 -10.13 -0.73 5.34
C THR A 599 -10.62 0.57 5.99
N VAL A 600 -11.15 0.48 7.20
CA VAL A 600 -11.38 1.66 8.06
C VAL A 600 -10.14 1.95 8.91
N TYR A 601 -9.61 3.17 8.79
CA TYR A 601 -8.51 3.66 9.61
C TYR A 601 -9.01 4.43 10.85
N PHE A 602 -8.23 4.37 11.92
CA PHE A 602 -8.49 4.98 13.22
C PHE A 602 -7.56 6.16 13.48
N LEU A 603 -7.89 7.00 14.48
CA LEU A 603 -7.08 8.17 14.83
C LEU A 603 -5.61 7.83 15.14
N LYS A 604 -5.34 6.67 15.76
CA LYS A 604 -3.96 6.24 16.03
C LYS A 604 -3.17 5.95 14.75
N ASP A 605 -3.83 5.49 13.69
CA ASP A 605 -3.21 5.29 12.38
C ASP A 605 -2.82 6.64 11.79
N ALA A 606 -3.76 7.60 11.80
CA ALA A 606 -3.50 8.95 11.32
C ALA A 606 -2.33 9.64 12.07
N LEU A 607 -2.22 9.44 13.38
CA LEU A 607 -1.09 9.92 14.18
C LEU A 607 0.24 9.25 13.76
N GLY A 608 0.21 7.95 13.47
CA GLY A 608 1.36 7.20 12.97
C GLY A 608 1.82 7.66 11.59
N ILE A 609 0.88 7.86 10.67
CA ILE A 609 1.14 8.40 9.32
C ILE A 609 1.73 9.81 9.43
N ALA A 610 1.17 10.69 10.27
CA ALA A 610 1.74 12.02 10.51
C ALA A 610 3.17 11.96 11.06
N ALA A 611 3.43 11.06 12.02
CA ALA A 611 4.78 10.84 12.54
C ALA A 611 5.74 10.30 11.47
N GLY A 612 5.25 9.45 10.56
CA GLY A 612 5.97 8.94 9.40
C GLY A 612 6.37 10.04 8.42
N ILE A 613 5.43 10.93 8.06
CA ILE A 613 5.70 12.09 7.19
C ILE A 613 6.81 12.97 7.79
N HIS A 614 6.80 13.18 9.12
CA HIS A 614 7.91 13.88 9.77
C HIS A 614 9.24 13.13 9.69
N GLU A 615 9.25 11.80 9.67
CA GLU A 615 10.47 11.02 9.48
C GLU A 615 10.99 11.08 8.03
N TYR A 616 10.10 11.12 7.04
CA TYR A 616 10.49 11.40 5.65
C TYR A 616 11.15 12.77 5.53
N ALA A 617 10.57 13.81 6.15
CA ALA A 617 11.19 15.14 6.16
C ALA A 617 12.60 15.12 6.80
N ARG A 618 12.82 14.32 7.84
CA ARG A 618 14.15 14.14 8.47
C ARG A 618 15.14 13.35 7.61
N SER A 619 14.63 12.57 6.65
CA SER A 619 15.39 11.64 5.81
C SER A 619 15.36 12.03 4.32
N SER A 620 14.98 13.27 4.03
CA SER A 620 14.81 13.82 2.68
C SER A 620 16.09 13.87 1.85
N ASP A 621 17.26 13.69 2.47
CA ASP A 621 18.54 13.51 1.79
C ASP A 621 18.63 12.20 1.00
N ILE A 622 17.80 11.20 1.32
CA ILE A 622 17.85 9.87 0.71
C ILE A 622 16.47 9.30 0.34
N VAL A 623 15.37 9.87 0.83
CA VAL A 623 14.00 9.43 0.47
C VAL A 623 13.36 10.42 -0.48
#